data_AF-A0A563CIZ5-F1
#
_entry.id   AF-A0A563CIZ5-F1
#
_cell.length_a   1.000
_cell.length_b   1.000
_cell.length_c   1.000
_cell.angle_alpha   90.00
_cell.angle_beta   90.00
_cell.angle_gamma   90.00
#
_symmetry.space_group_name_H-M   'P 1'
#
loop_
_entity.id
_entity.type
_entity.pdbx_description
1 polymer ?
#
loop_
_entity_poly.entity_id
_entity_poly.type
_entity_poly.pdbx_seq_one_letter_code
_entity_poly.pdbx_strand_id
1 'polypeptide(L)'
;MKMETYNCKDTINPVQDNYERYLSNVYNKLYKDPENAGKERDRSIIYVPYRSFSEKLKQDCPNIHFTNLDSSEISKAVSHADVIINIARGEEVVEAEVGYPDRNVELPVESIANTEMVSDLYIQAIESGNENIQVVHTGRMNNKTIAMATAMPILGELAGIDYDNVIHTPEVDLKRLIDKKQLDIKTMIEEIDINPELSEMKVCTRALKRIYSAHNVDFEKATSSELIDVLLDEYNKYPRISTSTLMKEQMLENVADQLLKAGKSADKVREIIDELDVHTDEEPDSVDTVTNFTNSIPMILANKLVRDGYSADEVGLMSTEQKMELLADSEMTAVIVADTAHMPRVMWLADYLMPDNFKLIFIESRTGLSEDMLQKSMEREERSFGLGSNWLSNQMRTRNPAKVGEKADKAYWGDKSISNKKLNDKINEQKLIK
;
A
#
# COMPACT_ATOMS: atom_id res chain seq x y z
N MET A 1 -52.43 -36.22 -1.83
CA MET A 1 -51.31 -35.37 -2.30
C MET A 1 -51.19 -34.18 -1.36
N LYS A 2 -50.22 -34.20 -0.46
CA LYS A 2 -49.82 -33.03 0.33
C LYS A 2 -48.66 -32.39 -0.40
N MET A 3 -48.78 -31.09 -0.73
CA MET A 3 -47.66 -30.29 -1.21
C MET A 3 -46.66 -30.16 -0.06
N GLU A 4 -45.47 -30.72 -0.26
CA GLU A 4 -44.31 -30.39 0.55
C GLU A 4 -43.83 -29.01 0.12
N THR A 5 -44.09 -28.02 0.97
CA THR A 5 -43.40 -26.73 0.94
C THR A 5 -41.94 -26.99 1.23
N TYR A 6 -41.09 -26.85 0.20
CA TYR A 6 -39.64 -26.72 0.35
C TYR A 6 -39.36 -25.47 1.20
N ASN A 7 -39.25 -25.64 2.51
CA ASN A 7 -38.56 -24.68 3.36
C ASN A 7 -37.08 -24.72 2.96
N CYS A 8 -36.65 -23.76 2.13
CA CYS A 8 -35.25 -23.37 2.10
C CYS A 8 -34.91 -22.95 3.54
N LYS A 9 -34.20 -23.82 4.26
CA LYS A 9 -33.48 -23.38 5.44
C LYS A 9 -32.46 -22.39 4.92
N ASP A 10 -32.67 -21.11 5.19
CA ASP A 10 -31.60 -20.11 5.22
C ASP A 10 -30.47 -20.72 6.05
N THR A 11 -29.46 -21.23 5.36
CA THR A 11 -28.24 -21.66 6.00
C THR A 11 -27.56 -20.37 6.37
N ILE A 12 -27.73 -19.96 7.63
CA ILE A 12 -27.05 -18.82 8.24
C ILE A 12 -25.56 -19.07 7.98
N ASN A 13 -24.99 -18.36 7.00
CA ASN A 13 -23.56 -18.31 6.79
C ASN A 13 -23.09 -17.07 7.53
N PRO A 14 -22.68 -17.19 8.80
CA PRO A 14 -22.37 -16.03 9.64
C PRO A 14 -21.26 -15.17 9.06
N VAL A 15 -20.34 -15.76 8.27
CA VAL A 15 -19.26 -15.04 7.60
C VAL A 15 -19.82 -14.21 6.44
N GLN A 16 -20.72 -14.78 5.62
CA GLN A 16 -21.40 -14.03 4.56
C GLN A 16 -22.27 -12.91 5.14
N ASP A 17 -23.05 -13.21 6.19
CA ASP A 17 -23.90 -12.19 6.85
C ASP A 17 -23.05 -11.06 7.43
N ASN A 18 -21.89 -11.37 8.02
CA ASN A 18 -20.98 -10.37 8.54
C ASN A 18 -20.33 -9.54 7.43
N TYR A 19 -19.92 -10.17 6.34
CA TYR A 19 -19.39 -9.50 5.15
C TYR A 19 -20.41 -8.52 4.57
N GLU A 20 -21.65 -8.97 4.36
CA GLU A 20 -22.73 -8.13 3.83
C GLU A 20 -23.04 -6.97 4.78
N ARG A 21 -23.11 -7.23 6.09
CA ARG A 21 -23.26 -6.17 7.11
C ARG A 21 -22.13 -5.15 7.04
N TYR A 22 -20.88 -5.60 6.91
CA TYR A 22 -19.72 -4.73 6.83
C TYR A 22 -19.79 -3.86 5.57
N LEU A 23 -20.09 -4.43 4.41
CA LEU A 23 -20.25 -3.67 3.17
C LEU A 23 -21.40 -2.66 3.27
N SER A 24 -22.55 -3.04 3.83
CA SER A 24 -23.67 -2.10 4.07
C SER A 24 -23.27 -0.96 5.02
N ASN A 25 -22.44 -1.22 6.02
CA ASN A 25 -21.91 -0.18 6.91
C ASN A 25 -21.01 0.81 6.16
N VAL A 26 -20.16 0.30 5.26
CA VAL A 26 -19.30 1.12 4.40
C VAL A 26 -20.12 1.93 3.41
N TYR A 27 -21.14 1.32 2.80
CA TYR A 27 -22.01 1.95 1.81
C TYR A 27 -22.60 3.28 2.30
N ASN A 28 -22.98 3.35 3.57
CA ASN A 28 -23.51 4.59 4.19
C ASN A 28 -22.53 5.79 4.17
N LYS A 29 -21.25 5.53 3.91
CA LYS A 29 -20.19 6.55 3.79
C LYS A 29 -19.73 6.78 2.34
N LEU A 30 -20.16 5.96 1.39
CA LEU A 30 -19.88 6.18 -0.03
C LEU A 30 -20.62 7.40 -0.56
N TYR A 31 -20.10 7.95 -1.66
CA TYR A 31 -20.62 9.09 -2.41
C TYR A 31 -20.65 10.41 -1.62
N LYS A 32 -20.15 10.43 -0.39
CA LYS A 32 -20.13 11.64 0.45
C LYS A 32 -18.97 12.54 0.03
N ASP A 33 -19.27 13.82 -0.12
CA ASP A 33 -18.27 14.86 -0.32
C ASP A 33 -18.02 15.62 1.00
N PRO A 34 -16.83 15.46 1.63
CA PRO A 34 -16.49 16.21 2.83
C PRO A 34 -16.34 17.72 2.59
N GLU A 35 -16.11 18.16 1.35
CA GLU A 35 -15.92 19.57 0.99
C GLU A 35 -17.25 20.25 0.65
N ASN A 36 -18.27 19.48 0.25
CA ASN A 36 -19.61 19.97 -0.09
C ASN A 36 -20.70 19.22 0.70
N ALA A 37 -20.78 19.52 2.00
CA ALA A 37 -21.75 18.90 2.90
C ALA A 37 -23.20 19.05 2.37
N GLY A 38 -23.81 17.94 1.97
CA GLY A 38 -25.20 17.86 1.47
C GLY A 38 -25.34 17.54 -0.01
N LYS A 39 -24.25 17.49 -0.78
CA LYS A 39 -24.25 16.99 -2.16
C LYS A 39 -23.62 15.60 -2.21
N GLU A 40 -24.36 14.62 -2.69
CA GLU A 40 -23.79 13.32 -3.05
C GLU A 40 -23.09 13.42 -4.40
N ARG A 41 -22.04 12.63 -4.53
CA ARG A 41 -21.24 12.58 -5.74
C ARG A 41 -21.88 11.66 -6.75
N ASP A 42 -21.91 12.13 -7.98
CA ASP A 42 -22.34 11.35 -9.12
C ASP A 42 -21.17 10.49 -9.59
N ARG A 43 -21.07 9.28 -9.02
CA ARG A 43 -20.00 8.32 -9.31
C ARG A 43 -20.61 6.96 -9.61
N SER A 44 -20.12 6.33 -10.66
CA SER A 44 -20.43 4.93 -10.97
C SER A 44 -19.46 3.99 -10.25
N ILE A 45 -20.02 3.04 -9.50
CA ILE A 45 -19.28 1.95 -8.85
C ILE A 45 -19.81 0.62 -9.39
N ILE A 46 -18.92 -0.15 -10.03
CA ILE A 46 -19.17 -1.54 -10.41
C ILE A 46 -18.43 -2.44 -9.42
N TYR A 47 -19.09 -3.50 -8.96
CA TYR A 47 -18.52 -4.41 -7.98
C TYR A 47 -18.69 -5.88 -8.36
N VAL A 48 -17.56 -6.59 -8.37
CA VAL A 48 -17.46 -8.03 -8.57
C VAL A 48 -17.01 -8.68 -7.26
N PRO A 49 -17.95 -9.13 -6.42
CA PRO A 49 -17.58 -9.86 -5.22
C PRO A 49 -17.15 -11.28 -5.60
N TYR A 50 -16.19 -11.82 -4.85
CA TYR A 50 -15.70 -13.17 -5.04
C TYR A 50 -16.75 -14.19 -4.58
N ARG A 51 -17.42 -13.90 -3.45
CA ARG A 51 -18.60 -14.64 -3.00
C ARG A 51 -19.83 -14.05 -3.69
N SER A 52 -20.79 -14.89 -4.10
CA SER A 52 -22.06 -14.39 -4.66
C SER A 52 -22.71 -13.39 -3.71
N PHE A 53 -23.36 -12.35 -4.25
CA PHE A 53 -24.11 -11.38 -3.46
C PHE A 53 -25.55 -11.88 -3.18
N SER A 54 -26.08 -11.57 -2.00
CA SER A 54 -27.49 -11.78 -1.72
C SER A 54 -28.38 -10.69 -2.33
N GLU A 55 -29.66 -10.99 -2.55
CA GLU A 55 -30.64 -9.96 -2.92
C GLU A 55 -30.80 -8.90 -1.82
N LYS A 56 -30.55 -9.26 -0.55
CA LYS A 56 -30.53 -8.31 0.56
C LYS A 56 -29.39 -7.30 0.41
N LEU A 57 -28.19 -7.76 0.04
CA LEU A 57 -27.04 -6.87 -0.16
C LEU A 57 -27.30 -5.84 -1.26
N LYS A 58 -27.93 -6.26 -2.38
CA LYS A 58 -28.36 -5.32 -3.43
C LYS A 58 -29.35 -4.28 -2.93
N GLN A 59 -30.27 -4.67 -2.06
CA GLN A 59 -31.25 -3.77 -1.45
C GLN A 59 -30.60 -2.80 -0.47
N ASP A 60 -29.60 -3.26 0.29
CA ASP A 60 -28.86 -2.43 1.25
C ASP A 60 -27.90 -1.45 0.53
N CYS A 61 -27.41 -1.81 -0.65
CA CYS A 61 -26.44 -1.04 -1.44
C CYS A 61 -26.94 -0.69 -2.86
N PRO A 62 -28.08 0.00 -3.02
CA PRO A 62 -28.79 0.11 -4.30
C PRO A 62 -28.04 0.86 -5.40
N ASN A 63 -27.07 1.71 -5.05
CA ASN A 63 -26.27 2.47 -6.03
C ASN A 63 -24.98 1.76 -6.46
N ILE A 64 -24.67 0.57 -5.91
CA ILE A 64 -23.56 -0.26 -6.38
C ILE A 64 -24.08 -1.21 -7.46
N HIS A 65 -23.43 -1.21 -8.63
CA HIS A 65 -23.74 -2.18 -9.67
C HIS A 65 -22.99 -3.50 -9.41
N PHE A 66 -23.68 -4.47 -8.81
CA PHE A 66 -23.13 -5.81 -8.59
C PHE A 66 -23.20 -6.67 -9.85
N THR A 67 -22.07 -7.27 -10.23
CA THR A 67 -21.96 -8.14 -11.40
C THR A 67 -20.97 -9.27 -11.17
N ASN A 68 -20.79 -10.13 -12.17
CA ASN A 68 -19.85 -11.24 -12.13
C ASN A 68 -18.62 -10.95 -13.00
N LEU A 69 -17.51 -11.63 -12.70
CA LEU A 69 -16.23 -11.48 -13.39
C LEU A 69 -16.33 -11.81 -14.89
N ASP A 70 -17.14 -12.81 -15.24
CA ASP A 70 -17.37 -13.28 -16.61
C ASP A 70 -18.37 -12.42 -17.40
N SER A 71 -18.87 -11.34 -16.82
CA SER A 71 -19.82 -10.47 -17.50
C SER A 71 -19.15 -9.67 -18.64
N SER A 72 -19.93 -9.41 -19.70
CA SER A 72 -19.47 -8.58 -20.82
C SER A 72 -19.12 -7.15 -20.41
N GLU A 73 -19.70 -6.66 -19.32
CA GLU A 73 -19.42 -5.34 -18.77
C GLU A 73 -18.02 -5.27 -18.18
N ILE A 74 -17.61 -6.28 -17.41
CA ILE A 74 -16.25 -6.37 -16.87
C ILE A 74 -15.24 -6.56 -17.99
N SER A 75 -15.54 -7.41 -18.97
CA SER A 75 -14.66 -7.57 -20.14
C SER A 75 -14.45 -6.24 -20.89
N LYS A 76 -15.52 -5.44 -21.07
CA LYS A 76 -15.45 -4.13 -21.71
C LYS A 76 -14.72 -3.10 -20.85
N ALA A 77 -14.92 -3.15 -19.54
CA ALA A 77 -14.23 -2.27 -18.61
C ALA A 77 -12.71 -2.52 -18.63
N VAL A 78 -12.28 -3.77 -18.54
CA VAL A 78 -10.87 -4.16 -18.59
C VAL A 78 -10.24 -3.79 -19.93
N SER A 79 -10.98 -3.96 -21.04
CA SER A 79 -10.49 -3.58 -22.38
C SER A 79 -10.30 -2.08 -22.61
N HIS A 80 -10.81 -1.23 -21.71
CA HIS A 80 -10.65 0.23 -21.78
C HIS A 80 -10.11 0.79 -20.46
N ALA A 81 -9.54 -0.05 -19.59
CA ALA A 81 -9.00 0.38 -18.32
C ALA A 81 -7.74 1.22 -18.55
N ASP A 82 -7.65 2.37 -17.88
CA ASP A 82 -6.43 3.18 -17.86
C ASP A 82 -5.42 2.61 -16.85
N VAL A 83 -5.92 2.02 -15.77
CA VAL A 83 -5.11 1.47 -14.68
C VAL A 83 -5.77 0.26 -14.01
N ILE A 84 -4.95 -0.75 -13.70
CA ILE A 84 -5.25 -1.79 -12.71
C ILE A 84 -4.45 -1.50 -11.44
N ILE A 85 -5.13 -1.32 -10.30
CA ILE A 85 -4.49 -1.05 -9.01
C ILE A 85 -4.59 -2.31 -8.15
N ASN A 86 -3.44 -2.89 -7.84
CA ASN A 86 -3.30 -4.03 -6.96
C ASN A 86 -3.07 -3.54 -5.52
N ILE A 87 -4.09 -3.66 -4.67
CA ILE A 87 -4.02 -3.21 -3.28
C ILE A 87 -3.33 -4.26 -2.42
N ALA A 88 -2.17 -3.91 -1.86
CA ALA A 88 -1.41 -4.82 -1.01
C ALA A 88 -2.07 -5.05 0.35
N ARG A 89 -1.81 -6.25 0.87
CA ARG A 89 -2.02 -6.62 2.27
C ARG A 89 -0.68 -6.65 3.00
N GLY A 90 -0.74 -6.42 4.32
CA GLY A 90 0.45 -6.35 5.16
C GLY A 90 1.27 -7.63 5.10
N GLU A 91 2.57 -7.46 4.93
CA GLU A 91 3.60 -8.49 4.77
C GLU A 91 3.64 -9.53 5.90
N GLU A 92 3.96 -10.77 5.54
CA GLU A 92 4.46 -11.76 6.48
C GLU A 92 5.99 -11.62 6.56
N VAL A 93 6.50 -11.23 7.74
CA VAL A 93 7.95 -11.27 8.00
C VAL A 93 8.33 -12.72 8.21
N VAL A 94 9.11 -13.27 7.29
CA VAL A 94 9.64 -14.63 7.42
C VAL A 94 10.89 -14.66 8.28
N GLU A 95 11.28 -15.87 8.69
CA GLU A 95 12.52 -16.05 9.42
C GLU A 95 13.68 -15.51 8.59
N ALA A 96 14.47 -14.63 9.20
CA ALA A 96 15.50 -13.91 8.48
C ALA A 96 16.57 -14.86 7.94
N GLU A 97 16.80 -14.85 6.63
CA GLU A 97 17.94 -15.53 6.04
C GLU A 97 19.19 -14.68 6.29
N VAL A 98 20.10 -15.22 7.09
CA VAL A 98 21.35 -14.53 7.44
C VAL A 98 22.14 -14.21 6.17
N GLY A 99 22.33 -12.92 5.90
CA GLY A 99 23.06 -12.44 4.72
C GLY A 99 22.20 -12.08 3.51
N TYR A 100 20.87 -12.31 3.55
CA TYR A 100 19.94 -11.94 2.47
C TYR A 100 18.72 -11.16 2.99
N PRO A 101 18.90 -9.96 3.56
CA PRO A 101 17.81 -9.24 4.24
C PRO A 101 16.71 -8.78 3.27
N ASP A 102 17.07 -8.72 1.99
CA ASP A 102 16.21 -8.43 0.85
C ASP A 102 15.08 -9.47 0.71
N ARG A 103 15.24 -10.69 1.25
CA ARG A 103 14.27 -11.80 1.15
C ARG A 103 13.55 -12.14 2.45
N ASN A 104 13.66 -11.30 3.48
CA ASN A 104 13.03 -11.56 4.78
C ASN A 104 11.53 -11.19 4.81
N VAL A 105 10.88 -11.23 3.65
CA VAL A 105 9.46 -10.96 3.47
C VAL A 105 8.88 -11.94 2.46
N GLU A 106 7.69 -12.45 2.75
CA GLU A 106 6.87 -13.18 1.78
C GLU A 106 5.54 -12.46 1.57
N LEU A 107 4.98 -12.63 0.37
CA LEU A 107 3.64 -12.14 0.09
C LEU A 107 2.63 -12.97 0.89
N PRO A 108 1.74 -12.33 1.68
CA PRO A 108 0.64 -13.05 2.29
C PRO A 108 -0.26 -13.64 1.21
N VAL A 109 -1.02 -14.68 1.56
CA VAL A 109 -1.92 -15.38 0.63
C VAL A 109 -2.91 -14.44 -0.06
N GLU A 110 -3.31 -13.36 0.60
CA GLU A 110 -4.16 -12.33 -0.01
C GLU A 110 -3.45 -11.53 -1.11
N SER A 111 -2.19 -11.13 -0.91
CA SER A 111 -1.41 -10.40 -1.93
C SER A 111 -1.08 -11.30 -3.11
N ILE A 112 -0.84 -12.60 -2.88
CA ILE A 112 -0.68 -13.59 -3.95
C ILE A 112 -1.98 -13.66 -4.78
N ALA A 113 -3.13 -13.88 -4.14
CA ALA A 113 -4.42 -13.96 -4.83
C ALA A 113 -4.77 -12.68 -5.59
N ASN A 114 -4.48 -11.50 -5.04
CA ASN A 114 -4.66 -10.24 -5.75
C ASN A 114 -3.78 -10.18 -7.00
N THR A 115 -2.52 -10.62 -6.89
CA THR A 115 -1.54 -10.60 -7.99
C THR A 115 -1.90 -11.59 -9.10
N GLU A 116 -2.42 -12.77 -8.76
CA GLU A 116 -2.98 -13.72 -9.72
C GLU A 116 -4.15 -13.09 -10.49
N MET A 117 -5.11 -12.48 -9.78
CA MET A 117 -6.26 -11.80 -10.41
C MET A 117 -5.80 -10.65 -11.33
N VAL A 118 -4.81 -9.86 -10.90
CA VAL A 118 -4.26 -8.77 -11.73
C VAL A 118 -3.54 -9.30 -12.96
N SER A 119 -2.86 -10.44 -12.86
CA SER A 119 -2.24 -11.12 -14.00
C SER A 119 -3.28 -11.50 -15.06
N ASP A 120 -4.39 -12.11 -14.62
CA ASP A 120 -5.50 -12.51 -15.49
C ASP A 120 -6.16 -11.30 -16.18
N LEU A 121 -6.41 -10.23 -15.41
CA LEU A 121 -6.99 -8.99 -15.93
C LEU A 121 -6.07 -8.27 -16.91
N TYR A 122 -4.75 -8.27 -16.65
CA TYR A 122 -3.78 -7.70 -17.59
C TYR A 122 -3.76 -8.47 -18.92
N ILE A 123 -3.72 -9.81 -18.87
CA ILE A 123 -3.79 -10.64 -20.06
C ILE A 123 -5.08 -10.34 -20.85
N GLN A 124 -6.22 -10.28 -20.16
CA GLN A 124 -7.48 -9.92 -20.79
C GLN A 124 -7.43 -8.54 -21.46
N ALA A 125 -6.81 -7.54 -20.82
CA ALA A 125 -6.67 -6.21 -21.37
C ALA A 125 -5.82 -6.22 -22.67
N ILE A 126 -4.63 -6.80 -22.64
CA ILE A 126 -3.76 -6.81 -23.84
C ILE A 126 -4.34 -7.65 -24.98
N GLU A 127 -5.03 -8.76 -24.68
CA GLU A 127 -5.68 -9.59 -25.70
C GLU A 127 -6.88 -8.89 -26.36
N SER A 128 -7.49 -7.94 -25.65
CA SER A 128 -8.52 -7.05 -26.19
C SER A 128 -7.97 -5.88 -27.01
N GLY A 129 -6.63 -5.72 -27.07
CA GLY A 129 -5.94 -4.63 -27.75
C GLY A 129 -5.68 -3.39 -26.90
N ASN A 130 -5.80 -3.48 -25.58
CA ASN A 130 -5.46 -2.38 -24.67
C ASN A 130 -3.96 -2.39 -24.35
N GLU A 131 -3.17 -1.77 -25.23
CA GLU A 131 -1.71 -1.65 -25.09
C GLU A 131 -1.31 -0.54 -24.10
N ASN A 132 -2.25 0.33 -23.69
CA ASN A 132 -1.96 1.50 -22.85
C ASN A 132 -2.24 1.28 -21.37
N ILE A 133 -2.62 0.08 -20.95
CA ILE A 133 -3.01 -0.19 -19.56
C ILE A 133 -1.81 -0.07 -18.62
N GLN A 134 -1.97 0.69 -17.54
CA GLN A 134 -0.98 0.76 -16.46
C GLN A 134 -1.33 -0.28 -15.39
N VAL A 135 -0.33 -0.87 -14.75
CA VAL A 135 -0.51 -1.66 -13.54
C VAL A 135 0.20 -0.97 -12.39
N VAL A 136 -0.46 -0.85 -11.23
CA VAL A 136 0.12 -0.27 -10.03
C VAL A 136 0.07 -1.28 -8.90
N HIS A 137 1.22 -1.74 -8.44
CA HIS A 137 1.33 -2.52 -7.21
C HIS A 137 1.58 -1.58 -6.04
N THR A 138 0.66 -1.60 -5.08
CA THR A 138 0.80 -0.78 -3.88
C THR A 138 1.59 -1.51 -2.80
N GLY A 139 2.24 -0.75 -1.94
CA GLY A 139 3.12 -1.25 -0.89
C GLY A 139 2.42 -1.33 0.45
N ARG A 140 2.88 -2.19 1.35
CA ARG A 140 2.66 -1.98 2.77
C ARG A 140 3.93 -2.22 3.55
N MET A 141 4.65 -1.13 3.79
CA MET A 141 5.89 -1.14 4.55
C MET A 141 5.73 -1.87 5.87
N ASN A 142 6.64 -2.80 6.11
CA ASN A 142 6.70 -3.52 7.37
C ASN A 142 6.94 -2.59 8.55
N ASN A 143 6.35 -2.90 9.71
CA ASN A 143 6.68 -2.18 10.94
C ASN A 143 8.16 -2.28 11.31
N LYS A 144 8.83 -3.42 11.01
CA LYS A 144 10.27 -3.58 11.22
C LYS A 144 11.07 -2.67 10.28
N THR A 145 10.71 -2.66 8.99
CA THR A 145 11.32 -1.77 7.99
C THR A 145 11.13 -0.30 8.36
N ILE A 146 9.93 0.11 8.78
CA ILE A 146 9.65 1.47 9.27
C ILE A 146 10.54 1.79 10.46
N ALA A 147 10.60 0.91 11.47
CA ALA A 147 11.40 1.14 12.67
C ALA A 147 12.89 1.26 12.33
N MET A 148 13.40 0.35 11.50
CA MET A 148 14.81 0.34 11.12
C MET A 148 15.16 1.53 10.22
N ALA A 149 14.37 1.85 9.21
CA ALA A 149 14.58 3.02 8.36
C ALA A 149 14.58 4.32 9.18
N THR A 150 13.70 4.42 10.18
CA THR A 150 13.65 5.57 11.09
C THR A 150 14.85 5.61 12.05
N ALA A 151 15.39 4.46 12.46
CA ALA A 151 16.54 4.34 13.35
C ALA A 151 17.90 4.47 12.64
N MET A 152 17.94 4.23 11.33
CA MET A 152 19.14 4.16 10.51
C MET A 152 20.04 5.41 10.56
N PRO A 153 19.51 6.65 10.67
CA PRO A 153 20.36 7.83 10.84
C PRO A 153 21.26 7.75 12.08
N ILE A 154 20.79 7.14 13.17
CA ILE A 154 21.60 6.94 14.37
C ILE A 154 22.68 5.87 14.11
N LEU A 155 22.36 4.81 13.36
CA LEU A 155 23.35 3.81 12.95
C LEU A 155 24.46 4.44 12.07
N GLY A 156 24.09 5.31 11.14
CA GLY A 156 25.05 6.08 10.34
C GLY A 156 25.94 6.98 11.18
N GLU A 157 25.36 7.68 12.17
CA GLU A 157 26.15 8.49 13.10
C GLU A 157 27.08 7.62 13.95
N LEU A 158 26.65 6.46 14.47
CA LEU A 158 27.52 5.54 15.21
C LEU A 158 28.70 5.05 14.35
N ALA A 159 28.45 4.72 13.09
CA ALA A 159 29.47 4.27 12.14
C ALA A 159 30.30 5.41 11.52
N GLY A 160 29.86 6.67 11.65
CA GLY A 160 30.51 7.82 11.02
C GLY A 160 30.41 7.83 9.50
N ILE A 161 29.31 7.31 8.94
CA ILE A 161 29.02 7.31 7.50
C ILE A 161 27.64 7.91 7.26
N ASP A 162 27.41 8.39 6.05
CA ASP A 162 26.11 8.93 5.66
C ASP A 162 25.07 7.80 5.52
N TYR A 163 23.81 8.12 5.79
CA TYR A 163 22.67 7.19 5.76
C TYR A 163 22.60 6.40 4.43
N ASP A 164 22.79 7.06 3.29
CA ASP A 164 22.74 6.41 1.97
C ASP A 164 23.80 5.32 1.82
N ASN A 165 24.90 5.43 2.57
CA ASN A 165 25.94 4.40 2.60
C ASN A 165 25.62 3.27 3.59
N VAL A 166 24.84 3.54 4.65
CA VAL A 166 24.49 2.54 5.67
C VAL A 166 23.77 1.36 5.05
N ILE A 167 22.77 1.61 4.18
CA ILE A 167 21.98 0.53 3.56
C ILE A 167 22.82 -0.39 2.66
N HIS A 168 23.95 0.10 2.14
CA HIS A 168 24.86 -0.66 1.28
C HIS A 168 26.10 -1.20 2.01
N THR A 169 26.24 -0.94 3.33
CA THR A 169 27.42 -1.36 4.09
C THR A 169 27.14 -2.68 4.82
N PRO A 170 27.92 -3.74 4.59
CA PRO A 170 27.78 -4.99 5.33
C PRO A 170 27.88 -4.79 6.85
N GLU A 171 27.12 -5.56 7.63
CA GLU A 171 27.10 -5.46 9.11
C GLU A 171 28.50 -5.58 9.73
N VAL A 172 29.36 -6.47 9.20
CA VAL A 172 30.74 -6.63 9.67
C VAL A 172 31.54 -5.33 9.52
N ASP A 173 31.34 -4.60 8.41
CA ASP A 173 31.99 -3.32 8.17
C ASP A 173 31.38 -2.21 9.03
N LEU A 174 30.06 -2.20 9.23
CA LEU A 174 29.38 -1.29 10.16
C LEU A 174 29.92 -1.46 11.58
N LYS A 175 30.02 -2.71 12.07
CA LYS A 175 30.55 -3.03 13.39
C LYS A 175 31.98 -2.52 13.56
N ARG A 176 32.85 -2.77 12.56
CA ARG A 176 34.23 -2.24 12.55
C ARG A 176 34.27 -0.71 12.63
N LEU A 177 33.37 -0.03 11.93
CA LEU A 177 33.30 1.43 11.93
C LEU A 177 32.83 1.99 13.27
N ILE A 178 31.81 1.37 13.87
CA ILE A 178 31.28 1.71 15.19
C ILE A 178 32.36 1.51 16.26
N ASP A 179 33.05 0.37 16.25
CA ASP A 179 34.14 0.05 17.19
C ASP A 179 35.30 1.05 17.08
N LYS A 180 35.56 1.57 15.87
CA LYS A 180 36.58 2.58 15.64
C LYS A 180 36.15 3.96 16.14
N LYS A 181 34.88 4.32 15.97
CA LYS A 181 34.37 5.65 16.36
C LYS A 181 34.15 5.76 17.87
N GLN A 182 33.82 4.65 18.53
CA GLN A 182 33.61 4.54 19.98
C GLN A 182 32.58 5.55 20.51
N LEU A 183 31.54 5.84 19.73
CA LEU A 183 30.41 6.63 20.21
C LEU A 183 29.51 5.80 21.12
N ASP A 184 29.10 6.40 22.23
CA ASP A 184 28.20 5.78 23.18
C ASP A 184 26.74 6.03 22.78
N ILE A 185 26.05 4.96 22.39
CA ILE A 185 24.66 5.02 21.90
C ILE A 185 23.68 5.56 22.94
N LYS A 186 23.92 5.29 24.24
CA LYS A 186 23.06 5.81 25.32
C LYS A 186 23.19 7.33 25.44
N THR A 187 24.43 7.82 25.51
CA THR A 187 24.74 9.25 25.57
C THR A 187 24.11 9.97 24.37
N MET A 188 24.23 9.42 23.16
CA MET A 188 23.58 10.00 21.97
C MET A 188 22.05 10.09 22.09
N ILE A 189 21.40 9.01 22.54
CA ILE A 189 19.94 8.99 22.70
C ILE A 189 19.50 10.00 23.76
N GLU A 190 20.19 10.07 24.90
CA GLU A 190 19.90 11.02 25.98
C GLU A 190 20.06 12.47 25.49
N GLU A 191 21.15 12.79 24.79
CA GLU A 191 21.39 14.11 24.22
C GLU A 191 20.29 14.53 23.24
N ILE A 192 19.87 13.64 22.34
CA ILE A 192 18.78 13.91 21.38
C ILE A 192 17.45 14.11 22.12
N ASP A 193 17.15 13.29 23.12
CA ASP A 193 15.87 13.34 23.83
C ASP A 193 15.72 14.60 24.68
N ILE A 194 16.79 15.11 25.28
CA ILE A 194 16.74 16.33 26.10
C ILE A 194 16.87 17.61 25.28
N ASN A 195 17.52 17.58 24.11
CA ASN A 195 17.76 18.77 23.31
C ASN A 195 16.51 19.20 22.50
N PRO A 196 15.94 20.39 22.74
CA PRO A 196 14.80 20.90 21.97
C PRO A 196 15.12 21.15 20.50
N GLU A 197 16.37 21.49 20.17
CA GLU A 197 16.82 21.75 18.80
C GLU A 197 16.88 20.46 17.97
N LEU A 198 17.05 19.31 18.63
CA LEU A 198 17.04 17.98 18.01
C LEU A 198 15.64 17.33 18.02
N SER A 199 14.58 18.13 18.17
CA SER A 199 13.19 17.65 18.22
C SER A 199 12.80 16.70 17.07
N GLU A 200 13.42 16.87 15.90
CA GLU A 200 13.16 16.02 14.73
C GLU A 200 13.88 14.67 14.83
N MET A 201 15.08 14.61 15.42
CA MET A 201 15.83 13.36 15.66
C MET A 201 15.21 12.50 16.77
N LYS A 202 14.28 13.04 17.56
CA LYS A 202 13.51 12.27 18.57
C LYS A 202 12.63 11.19 17.97
N VAL A 203 12.32 11.25 16.67
CA VAL A 203 11.64 10.15 15.99
C VAL A 203 12.56 8.92 15.88
N CYS A 204 13.85 9.14 15.60
CA CYS A 204 14.87 8.10 15.51
C CYS A 204 15.11 7.41 16.85
N THR A 205 15.21 8.17 17.95
CA THR A 205 15.40 7.59 19.30
C THR A 205 14.17 6.79 19.75
N ARG A 206 12.95 7.25 19.44
CA ARG A 206 11.72 6.48 19.69
C ARG A 206 11.68 5.19 18.87
N ALA A 207 12.12 5.23 17.61
CA ALA A 207 12.21 4.02 16.78
C ALA A 207 13.22 3.01 17.34
N LEU A 208 14.41 3.46 17.75
CA LEU A 208 15.39 2.60 18.44
C LEU A 208 14.82 1.95 19.70
N LYS A 209 14.15 2.73 20.56
CA LYS A 209 13.50 2.20 21.78
C LYS A 209 12.41 1.17 21.48
N ARG A 210 11.72 1.31 20.33
CA ARG A 210 10.76 0.28 19.85
C ARG A 210 11.48 -0.98 19.38
N ILE A 211 12.61 -0.85 18.67
CA ILE A 211 13.45 -1.99 18.29
C ILE A 211 13.91 -2.74 19.54
N TYR A 212 14.49 -2.04 20.53
CA TYR A 212 14.93 -2.68 21.78
C TYR A 212 13.79 -3.36 22.53
N SER A 213 12.64 -2.69 22.65
CA SER A 213 11.44 -3.29 23.25
C SER A 213 10.99 -4.56 22.52
N ALA A 214 11.03 -4.57 21.19
CA ALA A 214 10.65 -5.74 20.36
C ALA A 214 11.62 -6.92 20.54
N HIS A 215 12.88 -6.63 20.88
CA HIS A 215 13.91 -7.62 21.24
C HIS A 215 13.92 -7.97 22.74
N ASN A 216 12.96 -7.48 23.53
CA ASN A 216 12.89 -7.64 24.99
C ASN A 216 14.12 -7.10 25.74
N VAL A 217 14.76 -6.06 25.19
CA VAL A 217 15.94 -5.41 25.78
C VAL A 217 15.51 -4.15 26.50
N ASP A 218 15.80 -4.07 27.80
CA ASP A 218 15.52 -2.90 28.64
C ASP A 218 16.60 -1.84 28.42
N PHE A 219 16.25 -0.77 27.70
CA PHE A 219 17.16 0.32 27.36
C PHE A 219 17.91 0.90 28.58
N GLU A 220 17.24 1.03 29.72
CA GLU A 220 17.83 1.62 30.93
C GLU A 220 18.91 0.70 31.51
N LYS A 221 18.71 -0.63 31.44
CA LYS A 221 19.60 -1.63 32.03
C LYS A 221 20.69 -2.14 31.09
N ALA A 222 20.41 -2.19 29.80
CA ALA A 222 21.29 -2.77 28.78
C ALA A 222 22.64 -2.02 28.72
N THR A 223 23.70 -2.68 28.27
CA THR A 223 24.97 -1.97 27.99
C THR A 223 24.95 -1.35 26.59
N SER A 224 25.80 -0.36 26.32
CA SER A 224 25.91 0.22 24.98
C SER A 224 26.31 -0.81 23.91
N SER A 225 27.16 -1.79 24.27
CA SER A 225 27.50 -2.90 23.39
C SER A 225 26.27 -3.77 23.06
N GLU A 226 25.46 -4.10 24.07
CA GLU A 226 24.23 -4.87 23.89
C GLU A 226 23.23 -4.13 22.99
N LEU A 227 23.07 -2.83 23.18
CA LEU A 227 22.21 -1.99 22.33
C LEU A 227 22.72 -1.89 20.88
N ILE A 228 24.03 -1.88 20.67
CA ILE A 228 24.65 -1.91 19.33
C ILE A 228 24.43 -3.26 18.67
N ASP A 229 24.67 -4.37 19.39
CA ASP A 229 24.47 -5.72 18.86
C ASP A 229 23.00 -5.95 18.45
N VAL A 230 22.03 -5.48 19.25
CA VAL A 230 20.60 -5.56 18.89
C VAL A 230 20.25 -4.70 17.67
N LEU A 231 20.84 -3.51 17.55
CA LEU A 231 20.61 -2.64 16.40
C LEU A 231 21.19 -3.24 15.12
N LEU A 232 22.37 -3.85 15.18
CA LEU A 232 22.99 -4.55 14.06
C LEU A 232 22.22 -5.83 13.69
N ASP A 233 21.70 -6.56 14.68
CA ASP A 233 20.82 -7.71 14.46
C ASP A 233 19.54 -7.29 13.73
N GLU A 234 18.88 -6.21 14.14
CA GLU A 234 17.71 -5.67 13.44
C GLU A 234 18.09 -5.20 12.03
N TYR A 235 19.22 -4.52 11.85
CA TYR A 235 19.74 -4.09 10.55
C TYR A 235 19.96 -5.26 9.57
N ASN A 236 20.37 -6.43 10.07
CA ASN A 236 20.51 -7.63 9.26
C ASN A 236 19.19 -8.33 8.94
N LYS A 237 18.17 -8.13 9.76
CA LYS A 237 16.93 -8.92 9.67
C LYS A 237 15.77 -8.15 9.06
N TYR A 238 15.79 -6.82 9.05
CA TYR A 238 14.67 -6.05 8.52
C TYR A 238 14.48 -6.30 7.01
N PRO A 239 13.23 -6.39 6.52
CA PRO A 239 12.95 -6.49 5.09
C PRO A 239 13.39 -5.24 4.34
N ARG A 240 14.09 -5.42 3.22
CA ARG A 240 14.57 -4.32 2.34
C ARG A 240 13.82 -4.19 1.03
N ILE A 241 13.09 -5.22 0.62
CA ILE A 241 12.19 -5.21 -0.54
C ILE A 241 10.76 -4.96 -0.04
N SER A 242 9.98 -4.15 -0.77
CA SER A 242 8.58 -3.89 -0.46
C SER A 242 7.65 -4.96 -1.02
N THR A 243 6.44 -5.10 -0.47
CA THR A 243 5.38 -5.91 -1.10
C THR A 243 5.16 -5.56 -2.56
N SER A 244 5.19 -4.27 -2.91
CA SER A 244 4.90 -3.83 -4.28
C SER A 244 5.89 -4.43 -5.27
N THR A 245 7.17 -4.50 -4.91
CA THR A 245 8.21 -5.14 -5.72
C THR A 245 8.00 -6.62 -5.83
N LEU A 246 7.74 -7.32 -4.72
CA LEU A 246 7.44 -8.76 -4.77
C LEU A 246 6.19 -9.06 -5.60
N MET A 247 5.15 -8.24 -5.50
CA MET A 247 3.91 -8.38 -6.28
C MET A 247 4.16 -8.15 -7.77
N LYS A 248 5.01 -7.19 -8.12
CA LYS A 248 5.44 -6.95 -9.50
C LYS A 248 6.21 -8.15 -10.05
N GLU A 249 7.25 -8.61 -9.36
CA GLU A 249 8.04 -9.77 -9.77
C GLU A 249 7.14 -11.00 -9.98
N GLN A 250 6.27 -11.29 -9.00
CA GLN A 250 5.31 -12.39 -9.09
C GLN A 250 4.33 -12.24 -10.26
N MET A 251 3.85 -11.02 -10.55
CA MET A 251 2.98 -10.76 -11.69
C MET A 251 3.69 -11.03 -13.02
N LEU A 252 4.90 -10.52 -13.19
CA LEU A 252 5.68 -10.72 -14.42
C LEU A 252 5.90 -12.22 -14.67
N GLU A 253 6.24 -12.98 -13.62
CA GLU A 253 6.37 -14.45 -13.71
C GLU A 253 5.05 -15.14 -14.06
N ASN A 254 3.95 -14.76 -13.41
CA ASN A 254 2.63 -15.33 -13.66
C ASN A 254 2.19 -15.09 -15.11
N VAL A 255 2.30 -13.86 -15.60
CA VAL A 255 1.93 -13.51 -16.98
C VAL A 255 2.80 -14.28 -17.97
N ALA A 256 4.11 -14.38 -17.73
CA ALA A 256 5.01 -15.13 -18.60
C ALA A 256 4.62 -16.61 -18.70
N ASP A 257 4.38 -17.26 -17.56
CA ASP A 257 3.98 -18.66 -17.48
C ASP A 257 2.62 -18.92 -18.16
N GLN A 258 1.63 -18.05 -17.91
CA GLN A 258 0.31 -18.14 -18.55
C GLN A 258 0.40 -18.03 -20.07
N LEU A 259 1.17 -17.07 -20.59
CA LEU A 259 1.34 -16.86 -22.04
C LEU A 259 2.09 -18.02 -22.71
N LEU A 260 3.09 -18.59 -22.04
CA LEU A 260 3.79 -19.80 -22.51
C LEU A 260 2.84 -21.01 -22.54
N LYS A 261 2.03 -21.20 -21.49
CA LYS A 261 1.00 -22.26 -21.43
C LYS A 261 -0.06 -22.09 -22.51
N ALA A 262 -0.40 -20.85 -22.87
CA ALA A 262 -1.28 -20.52 -23.99
C ALA A 262 -0.64 -20.74 -25.38
N GLY A 263 0.64 -21.14 -25.43
CA GLY A 263 1.35 -21.50 -26.66
C GLY A 263 2.03 -20.33 -27.38
N LYS A 264 2.18 -19.16 -26.73
CA LYS A 264 2.99 -18.07 -27.30
C LYS A 264 4.47 -18.46 -27.29
N SER A 265 5.23 -17.98 -28.30
CA SER A 265 6.67 -18.22 -28.35
C SER A 265 7.40 -17.46 -27.24
N ALA A 266 8.54 -17.98 -26.79
CA ALA A 266 9.37 -17.33 -25.77
C ALA A 266 9.76 -15.89 -26.16
N ASP A 267 10.03 -15.64 -27.45
CA ASP A 267 10.35 -14.29 -27.94
C ASP A 267 9.17 -13.32 -27.79
N LYS A 268 7.95 -13.75 -28.10
CA LYS A 268 6.76 -12.91 -27.95
C LYS A 268 6.39 -12.71 -26.47
N VAL A 269 6.60 -13.73 -25.64
CA VAL A 269 6.42 -13.60 -24.19
C VAL A 269 7.38 -12.56 -23.63
N ARG A 270 8.67 -12.61 -24.01
CA ARG A 270 9.65 -11.60 -23.57
C ARG A 270 9.24 -10.20 -23.97
N GLU A 271 8.81 -9.99 -25.23
CA GLU A 271 8.34 -8.69 -25.70
C GLU A 271 7.18 -8.15 -24.84
N ILE A 272 6.18 -9.00 -24.53
CA ILE A 272 5.04 -8.61 -23.70
C ILE A 272 5.45 -8.33 -22.25
N ILE A 273 6.41 -9.08 -21.70
CA ILE A 273 6.91 -8.89 -20.34
C ILE A 273 7.74 -7.62 -20.22
N ASP A 274 8.61 -7.34 -21.20
CA ASP A 274 9.40 -6.11 -21.25
C ASP A 274 8.46 -4.88 -21.31
N GLU A 275 7.38 -4.96 -22.08
CA GLU A 275 6.35 -3.91 -22.16
C GLU A 275 5.53 -3.79 -20.87
N LEU A 276 5.11 -4.92 -20.29
CA LEU A 276 4.42 -4.95 -19.00
C LEU A 276 5.27 -4.31 -17.90
N ASP A 277 6.56 -4.64 -17.82
CA ASP A 277 7.49 -4.10 -16.82
C ASP A 277 7.59 -2.57 -16.90
N VAL A 278 7.64 -2.02 -18.12
CA VAL A 278 7.64 -0.57 -18.38
C VAL A 278 6.34 0.10 -17.94
N HIS A 279 5.20 -0.59 -18.06
CA HIS A 279 3.89 -0.07 -17.68
C HIS A 279 3.44 -0.47 -16.27
N THR A 280 4.32 -1.12 -15.50
CA THR A 280 4.06 -1.54 -14.14
C THR A 280 4.85 -0.69 -13.16
N ASP A 281 4.12 0.11 -12.40
CA ASP A 281 4.67 0.94 -11.34
C ASP A 281 4.51 0.28 -9.97
N GLU A 282 5.43 0.65 -9.07
CA GLU A 282 5.46 0.22 -7.69
C GLU A 282 5.30 1.44 -6.80
N GLU A 283 4.44 1.34 -5.79
CA GLU A 283 4.35 2.34 -4.74
C GLU A 283 4.86 1.71 -3.43
N PRO A 284 6.17 1.78 -3.13
CA PRO A 284 6.77 1.03 -2.03
C PRO A 284 6.61 1.67 -0.64
N ASP A 285 6.29 2.97 -0.58
CA ASP A 285 6.44 3.79 0.62
C ASP A 285 5.17 3.88 1.47
N SER A 286 4.13 3.13 1.11
CA SER A 286 2.88 3.15 1.85
C SER A 286 2.96 2.42 3.18
N VAL A 287 2.44 3.06 4.22
CA VAL A 287 2.28 2.49 5.56
C VAL A 287 0.88 1.93 5.79
N ASP A 288 -0.12 2.41 5.04
CA ASP A 288 -1.50 1.93 5.09
C ASP A 288 -2.27 2.17 3.77
N THR A 289 -3.56 1.81 3.76
CA THR A 289 -4.39 1.98 2.56
C THR A 289 -4.73 3.44 2.24
N VAL A 290 -4.64 4.37 3.20
CA VAL A 290 -4.77 5.80 2.87
C VAL A 290 -3.56 6.21 2.04
N THR A 291 -2.36 5.86 2.49
CA THR A 291 -1.13 6.18 1.74
C THR A 291 -1.08 5.46 0.40
N ASN A 292 -1.63 4.24 0.28
CA ASN A 292 -1.70 3.53 -1.01
C ASN A 292 -2.34 4.41 -2.08
N PHE A 293 -3.47 5.06 -1.75
CA PHE A 293 -4.15 5.96 -2.68
C PHE A 293 -3.45 7.31 -2.80
N THR A 294 -3.03 7.93 -1.69
CA THR A 294 -2.44 9.28 -1.78
C THR A 294 -1.10 9.30 -2.51
N ASN A 295 -0.37 8.19 -2.51
CA ASN A 295 0.90 8.05 -3.21
C ASN A 295 0.70 7.57 -4.66
N SER A 296 -0.26 6.65 -4.90
CA SER A 296 -0.51 6.12 -6.26
C SER A 296 -1.27 7.10 -7.15
N ILE A 297 -2.21 7.90 -6.63
CA ILE A 297 -3.02 8.81 -7.46
C ILE A 297 -2.15 9.82 -8.23
N PRO A 298 -1.21 10.55 -7.60
CA PRO A 298 -0.34 11.47 -8.33
C PRO A 298 0.45 10.80 -9.45
N MET A 299 0.93 9.57 -9.22
CA MET A 299 1.67 8.77 -10.19
C MET A 299 0.79 8.33 -11.37
N ILE A 300 -0.42 7.84 -11.10
CA ILE A 300 -1.39 7.46 -12.14
C ILE A 300 -1.73 8.67 -13.02
N LEU A 301 -2.01 9.82 -12.42
CA LEU A 301 -2.30 11.06 -13.16
C LEU A 301 -1.10 11.54 -13.99
N ALA A 302 0.12 11.42 -13.44
CA ALA A 302 1.34 11.77 -14.15
C ALA A 302 1.53 10.88 -15.40
N ASN A 303 1.45 9.57 -15.22
CA ASN A 303 1.63 8.61 -16.30
C ASN A 303 0.52 8.74 -17.37
N LYS A 304 -0.70 9.11 -16.97
CA LYS A 304 -1.77 9.43 -17.93
C LYS A 304 -1.42 10.67 -18.77
N LEU A 305 -0.99 11.77 -18.15
CA LEU A 305 -0.59 12.97 -18.89
C LEU A 305 0.59 12.74 -19.84
N VAL A 306 1.60 11.98 -19.40
CA VAL A 306 2.74 11.63 -20.27
C VAL A 306 2.26 10.82 -21.48
N ARG A 307 1.34 9.85 -21.27
CA ARG A 307 0.70 9.10 -22.37
C ARG A 307 -0.13 9.99 -23.30
N ASP A 308 -0.77 11.02 -22.77
CA ASP A 308 -1.51 12.01 -23.56
C ASP A 308 -0.60 13.03 -24.29
N GLY A 309 0.72 12.87 -24.20
CA GLY A 309 1.72 13.61 -24.98
C GLY A 309 2.36 14.79 -24.26
N TYR A 310 2.10 14.98 -22.97
CA TYR A 310 2.81 15.98 -22.16
C TYR A 310 4.25 15.50 -21.88
N SER A 311 5.19 16.45 -21.76
CA SER A 311 6.56 16.07 -21.43
C SER A 311 6.68 15.62 -19.96
N ALA A 312 7.50 14.60 -19.72
CA ALA A 312 7.72 14.09 -18.36
C ALA A 312 8.29 15.17 -17.42
N ASP A 313 9.14 16.06 -17.93
CA ASP A 313 9.71 17.17 -17.17
C ASP A 313 8.64 18.18 -16.72
N GLU A 314 7.72 18.56 -17.62
CA GLU A 314 6.62 19.45 -17.26
C GLU A 314 5.68 18.81 -16.25
N VAL A 315 5.28 17.55 -16.50
CA VAL A 315 4.40 16.79 -15.61
C VAL A 315 5.03 16.60 -14.23
N GLY A 316 6.35 16.39 -14.16
CA GLY A 316 7.10 16.26 -12.91
C GLY A 316 7.07 17.52 -12.04
N LEU A 317 6.91 18.69 -12.64
CA LEU A 317 6.81 19.98 -11.93
C LEU A 317 5.37 20.34 -11.51
N MET A 318 4.36 19.66 -12.06
CA MET A 318 2.96 19.93 -11.76
C MET A 318 2.55 19.42 -10.37
N SER A 319 1.75 20.19 -9.65
CA SER A 319 1.05 19.69 -8.47
C SER A 319 -0.02 18.66 -8.85
N THR A 320 -0.47 17.85 -7.89
CA THR A 320 -1.55 16.89 -8.13
C THR A 320 -2.84 17.59 -8.57
N GLU A 321 -3.13 18.77 -8.04
CA GLU A 321 -4.28 19.59 -8.44
C GLU A 321 -4.21 20.01 -9.90
N GLN A 322 -3.04 20.45 -10.37
CA GLN A 322 -2.86 20.83 -11.77
C GLN A 322 -3.06 19.62 -12.69
N LYS A 323 -2.55 18.44 -12.29
CA LYS A 323 -2.77 17.20 -13.04
C LYS A 323 -4.25 16.82 -13.09
N MET A 324 -4.97 16.95 -11.97
CA MET A 324 -6.42 16.72 -11.90
C MET A 324 -7.21 17.70 -12.76
N GLU A 325 -6.81 18.98 -12.80
CA GLU A 325 -7.47 20.01 -13.62
C GLU A 325 -7.30 19.71 -15.11
N LEU A 326 -6.10 19.33 -15.55
CA LEU A 326 -5.83 18.96 -16.94
C LEU A 326 -6.59 17.71 -17.40
N LEU A 327 -6.89 16.79 -16.48
CA LEU A 327 -7.60 15.54 -16.75
C LEU A 327 -9.10 15.61 -16.42
N ALA A 328 -9.62 16.77 -15.98
CA ALA A 328 -10.98 16.88 -15.47
C ALA A 328 -12.06 16.48 -16.50
N ASP A 329 -11.81 16.77 -17.78
CA ASP A 329 -12.71 16.44 -18.89
C ASP A 329 -12.41 15.07 -19.54
N SER A 330 -11.37 14.36 -19.07
CA SER A 330 -11.03 13.02 -19.54
C SER A 330 -11.61 11.98 -18.60
N GLU A 331 -12.60 11.23 -19.05
CA GLU A 331 -13.07 10.05 -18.32
C GLU A 331 -11.95 9.00 -18.25
N MET A 332 -11.75 8.42 -17.07
CA MET A 332 -10.76 7.36 -16.82
C MET A 332 -11.43 6.15 -16.17
N THR A 333 -10.86 4.96 -16.34
CA THR A 333 -11.35 3.72 -15.72
C THR A 333 -10.26 3.09 -14.86
N ALA A 334 -10.54 2.93 -13.56
CA ALA A 334 -9.67 2.24 -12.61
C ALA A 334 -10.30 0.90 -12.20
N VAL A 335 -9.57 -0.19 -12.48
CA VAL A 335 -9.88 -1.54 -11.98
C VAL A 335 -9.06 -1.76 -10.72
N ILE A 336 -9.72 -1.97 -9.58
CA ILE A 336 -9.09 -2.06 -8.26
C ILE A 336 -9.29 -3.47 -7.72
N VAL A 337 -8.18 -4.15 -7.43
CA VAL A 337 -8.16 -5.51 -6.93
C VAL A 337 -7.72 -5.51 -5.47
N ALA A 338 -8.51 -6.19 -4.62
CA ALA A 338 -8.21 -6.41 -3.20
C ALA A 338 -8.89 -7.69 -2.71
N ASP A 339 -8.49 -8.22 -1.55
CA ASP A 339 -9.16 -9.39 -0.99
C ASP A 339 -10.51 -9.04 -0.35
N THR A 340 -11.37 -10.05 -0.22
CA THR A 340 -12.73 -9.93 0.33
C THR A 340 -12.81 -9.20 1.67
N ALA A 341 -11.86 -9.39 2.60
CA ALA A 341 -11.93 -8.69 3.88
C ALA A 341 -11.54 -7.21 3.78
N HIS A 342 -10.63 -6.87 2.85
CA HIS A 342 -10.15 -5.49 2.68
C HIS A 342 -11.09 -4.65 1.81
N MET A 343 -11.74 -5.30 0.85
CA MET A 343 -12.39 -4.63 -0.26
C MET A 343 -13.39 -3.54 0.15
N PRO A 344 -14.26 -3.71 1.17
CA PRO A 344 -15.14 -2.62 1.57
C PRO A 344 -14.38 -1.35 2.03
N ARG A 345 -13.28 -1.49 2.77
CA ARG A 345 -12.45 -0.33 3.17
C ARG A 345 -11.78 0.32 1.96
N VAL A 346 -11.27 -0.49 1.04
CA VAL A 346 -10.66 -0.04 -0.23
C VAL A 346 -11.67 0.74 -1.05
N MET A 347 -12.89 0.21 -1.19
CA MET A 347 -13.98 0.83 -1.94
C MET A 347 -14.30 2.22 -1.42
N TRP A 348 -14.40 2.38 -0.10
CA TRP A 348 -14.63 3.70 0.48
C TRP A 348 -13.46 4.66 0.30
N LEU A 349 -12.21 4.21 0.45
CA LEU A 349 -11.04 5.06 0.25
C LEU A 349 -10.89 5.49 -1.22
N ALA A 350 -11.12 4.57 -2.16
CA ALA A 350 -11.11 4.85 -3.59
C ALA A 350 -12.22 5.85 -3.95
N ASP A 351 -13.46 5.62 -3.49
CA ASP A 351 -14.54 6.59 -3.68
C ASP A 351 -14.12 7.96 -3.13
N TYR A 352 -13.66 8.03 -1.88
CA TYR A 352 -13.28 9.27 -1.20
C TYR A 352 -12.15 10.03 -1.93
N LEU A 353 -11.03 9.36 -2.24
CA LEU A 353 -9.79 10.01 -2.69
C LEU A 353 -9.66 10.13 -4.22
N MET A 354 -10.21 9.18 -4.99
CA MET A 354 -10.04 9.22 -6.44
C MET A 354 -10.76 10.44 -7.04
N PRO A 355 -10.20 11.08 -8.08
CA PRO A 355 -10.87 12.16 -8.82
C PRO A 355 -12.19 11.70 -9.45
N ASP A 356 -13.14 12.63 -9.62
CA ASP A 356 -14.53 12.31 -10.03
C ASP A 356 -14.66 11.83 -11.48
N ASN A 357 -13.68 12.12 -12.33
CA ASN A 357 -13.61 11.62 -13.70
C ASN A 357 -13.26 10.12 -13.81
N PHE A 358 -12.97 9.44 -12.69
CA PHE A 358 -12.74 8.00 -12.67
C PHE A 358 -14.04 7.19 -12.53
N LYS A 359 -14.23 6.22 -13.40
CA LYS A 359 -15.08 5.04 -13.16
C LYS A 359 -14.33 4.06 -12.27
N LEU A 360 -14.99 3.59 -11.21
CA LEU A 360 -14.38 2.66 -10.25
C LEU A 360 -14.99 1.27 -10.40
N ILE A 361 -14.10 0.29 -10.56
CA ILE A 361 -14.47 -1.11 -10.75
C ILE A 361 -13.70 -1.90 -9.72
N PHE A 362 -14.42 -2.55 -8.81
CA PHE A 362 -13.83 -3.30 -7.72
C PHE A 362 -13.97 -4.79 -8.00
N ILE A 363 -12.85 -5.52 -7.97
CA ILE A 363 -12.83 -6.96 -8.21
C ILE A 363 -12.17 -7.63 -7.01
N GLU A 364 -12.93 -8.44 -6.30
CA GLU A 364 -12.36 -9.22 -5.20
C GLU A 364 -11.51 -10.37 -5.73
N SER A 365 -10.34 -10.56 -5.11
CA SER A 365 -9.55 -11.76 -5.35
C SER A 365 -10.08 -12.96 -4.54
N ARG A 366 -9.78 -14.15 -5.06
CA ARG A 366 -10.07 -15.42 -4.40
C ARG A 366 -8.99 -15.74 -3.38
N THR A 367 -9.20 -15.39 -2.12
CA THR A 367 -8.28 -15.81 -1.06
C THR A 367 -8.63 -17.21 -0.54
N GLY A 368 -7.62 -18.03 -0.30
CA GLY A 368 -7.74 -19.35 0.31
C GLY A 368 -7.96 -19.32 1.83
N LEU A 369 -8.37 -18.18 2.40
CA LEU A 369 -8.53 -18.00 3.84
C LEU A 369 -9.63 -18.91 4.39
N SER A 370 -9.39 -19.47 5.58
CA SER A 370 -10.44 -20.16 6.33
C SER A 370 -11.53 -19.17 6.76
N GLU A 371 -12.75 -19.67 7.01
CA GLU A 371 -13.85 -18.83 7.46
C GLU A 371 -13.54 -18.06 8.77
N ASP A 372 -12.80 -18.68 9.70
CA ASP A 372 -12.34 -18.02 10.93
C ASP A 372 -11.31 -16.91 10.68
N MET A 373 -10.35 -17.15 9.78
CA MET A 373 -9.35 -16.13 9.41
C MET A 373 -9.99 -14.98 8.64
N LEU A 374 -10.91 -15.27 7.72
CA LEU A 374 -11.66 -14.26 6.99
C LEU A 374 -12.50 -13.40 7.94
N GLN A 375 -13.22 -14.04 8.89
CA GLN A 375 -14.00 -13.34 9.91
C GLN A 375 -13.15 -12.37 10.74
N LYS A 376 -12.01 -12.83 11.27
CA LYS A 376 -11.08 -11.99 12.05
C LYS A 376 -10.51 -10.85 11.21
N SER A 377 -10.19 -11.11 9.95
CA SER A 377 -9.70 -10.08 9.04
C SER A 377 -10.75 -9.00 8.81
N MET A 378 -12.00 -9.38 8.52
CA MET A 378 -13.11 -8.43 8.34
C MET A 378 -13.36 -7.58 9.59
N GLU A 379 -13.34 -8.18 10.79
CA GLU A 379 -13.52 -7.43 12.04
C GLU A 379 -12.41 -6.39 12.25
N ARG A 380 -11.16 -6.73 11.90
CA ARG A 380 -10.02 -5.81 11.93
C ARG A 380 -10.18 -4.68 10.91
N GLU A 381 -10.59 -4.99 9.69
CA GLU A 381 -10.78 -4.00 8.62
C GLU A 381 -11.97 -3.09 8.91
N GLU A 382 -13.07 -3.60 9.46
CA GLU A 382 -14.22 -2.80 9.88
C GLU A 382 -13.85 -1.84 11.01
N ARG A 383 -13.09 -2.31 12.01
CA ARG A 383 -12.56 -1.43 13.07
C ARG A 383 -11.66 -0.35 12.48
N SER A 384 -10.77 -0.72 11.56
CA SER A 384 -9.86 0.22 10.90
C SER A 384 -10.61 1.23 10.03
N PHE A 385 -11.68 0.81 9.35
CA PHE A 385 -12.61 1.69 8.64
C PHE A 385 -13.31 2.66 9.60
N GLY A 386 -13.80 2.20 10.75
CA GLY A 386 -14.42 3.08 11.74
C GLY A 386 -13.46 4.17 12.27
N LEU A 387 -12.20 3.81 12.51
CA LEU A 387 -11.16 4.77 12.91
C LEU A 387 -10.79 5.73 11.77
N GLY A 388 -10.51 5.18 10.58
CA GLY A 388 -10.08 5.95 9.41
C GLY A 388 -11.16 6.91 8.89
N SER A 389 -12.42 6.46 8.83
CA SER A 389 -13.53 7.29 8.37
C SER A 389 -13.82 8.46 9.31
N ASN A 390 -13.73 8.24 10.62
CA ASN A 390 -13.84 9.31 11.60
C ASN A 390 -12.66 10.28 11.51
N TRP A 391 -11.45 9.77 11.34
CA TRP A 391 -10.26 10.58 11.20
C TRP A 391 -10.31 11.46 9.94
N LEU A 392 -10.53 10.87 8.76
CA LEU A 392 -10.62 11.59 7.49
C LEU A 392 -11.79 12.58 7.48
N SER A 393 -12.99 12.16 7.90
CA SER A 393 -14.17 13.02 7.86
C SER A 393 -14.10 14.19 8.84
N ASN A 394 -13.58 13.97 10.06
CA ASN A 394 -13.61 15.01 11.10
C ASN A 394 -12.36 15.90 11.09
N GLN A 395 -11.18 15.35 10.78
CA GLN A 395 -9.90 16.05 10.90
C GLN A 395 -9.37 16.56 9.55
N MET A 396 -9.57 15.82 8.46
CA MET A 396 -9.02 16.23 7.17
C MET A 396 -9.87 17.28 6.47
N ARG A 397 -11.21 17.10 6.46
CA ARG A 397 -12.18 17.98 5.80
C ARG A 397 -11.84 18.33 4.34
N THR A 398 -11.05 17.47 3.70
CA THR A 398 -10.65 17.56 2.31
C THR A 398 -10.47 16.15 1.79
N ARG A 399 -10.79 15.98 0.51
CA ARG A 399 -10.60 14.72 -0.21
C ARG A 399 -9.49 14.79 -1.26
N ASN A 400 -8.84 15.94 -1.37
CA ASN A 400 -7.71 16.13 -2.24
C ASN A 400 -6.58 15.17 -1.81
N PRO A 401 -6.14 14.25 -2.67
CA PRO A 401 -5.19 13.20 -2.30
C PRO A 401 -3.83 13.75 -1.86
N ALA A 402 -3.35 14.85 -2.44
CA ALA A 402 -2.09 15.48 -2.01
C ALA A 402 -2.20 16.07 -0.60
N LYS A 403 -3.30 16.78 -0.31
CA LYS A 403 -3.54 17.36 1.02
C LYS A 403 -3.79 16.29 2.08
N VAL A 404 -4.49 15.21 1.73
CA VAL A 404 -4.68 14.08 2.63
C VAL A 404 -3.34 13.39 2.89
N GLY A 405 -2.52 13.17 1.86
CA GLY A 405 -1.17 12.60 1.98
C GLY A 405 -0.28 13.42 2.90
N GLU A 406 -0.19 14.74 2.69
CA GLU A 406 0.63 15.62 3.55
C GLU A 406 0.21 15.55 5.03
N LYS A 407 -1.09 15.48 5.31
CA LYS A 407 -1.59 15.36 6.68
C LYS A 407 -1.41 13.97 7.26
N ALA A 408 -1.53 12.91 6.44
CA ALA A 408 -1.23 11.56 6.84
C ALA A 408 0.24 11.42 7.21
N ASP A 409 1.14 11.93 6.39
CA ASP A 409 2.58 11.96 6.67
C ASP A 409 2.88 12.72 7.97
N LYS A 410 2.24 13.87 8.20
CA LYS A 410 2.38 14.59 9.48
C LYS A 410 1.86 13.78 10.66
N ALA A 411 0.80 13.00 10.50
CA ALA A 411 0.28 12.16 11.57
C ALA A 411 1.20 10.97 11.88
N TYR A 412 1.77 10.33 10.86
CA TYR A 412 2.68 9.19 11.03
C TYR A 412 4.06 9.60 11.54
N TRP A 413 4.59 10.70 11.02
CA TRP A 413 5.99 11.10 11.23
C TRP A 413 6.12 12.35 12.14
N GLY A 414 5.05 13.11 12.36
CA GLY A 414 4.97 14.31 13.22
C GLY A 414 4.79 15.64 12.44
N ASP A 415 4.39 16.73 13.13
CA ASP A 415 4.18 18.08 12.54
C ASP A 415 5.42 18.70 11.86
N LYS A 416 6.57 18.08 12.05
CA LYS A 416 7.85 18.40 11.39
C LYS A 416 8.40 17.19 10.62
N SER A 417 7.52 16.34 10.09
CA SER A 417 7.87 15.26 9.17
C SER A 417 8.84 15.78 8.13
N ILE A 418 10.06 15.25 8.18
CA ILE A 418 11.11 15.57 7.23
C ILE A 418 11.29 14.32 6.40
N SER A 419 11.32 14.45 5.07
CA SER A 419 11.74 13.33 4.23
C SER A 419 13.12 12.85 4.69
N ASN A 420 13.42 11.55 4.57
CA ASN A 420 14.73 11.00 4.92
C ASN A 420 15.87 11.82 4.31
N LYS A 421 15.68 12.32 3.08
CA LYS A 421 16.57 13.27 2.41
C LYS A 421 16.81 14.56 3.21
N LYS A 422 15.74 15.26 3.60
CA LYS A 422 15.87 16.54 4.32
C LYS A 422 16.25 16.33 5.81
N LEU A 423 16.02 15.15 6.37
CA LEU A 423 16.56 14.74 7.67
C LEU A 423 18.09 14.58 7.56
N ASN A 424 18.58 13.92 6.51
CA ASN A 424 20.01 13.78 6.22
C ASN A 424 20.68 15.13 5.96
N ASP A 425 20.06 16.02 5.18
CA ASP A 425 20.59 17.36 4.94
C ASP A 425 20.79 18.11 6.26
N LYS A 426 19.83 18.04 7.19
CA LYS A 426 19.95 18.65 8.52
C LYS A 426 21.04 18.02 9.40
N ILE A 427 21.17 16.70 9.37
CA ILE A 427 22.23 15.99 10.10
C ILE A 427 23.61 16.42 9.57
N ASN A 428 23.74 16.56 8.25
CA ASN A 428 25.00 16.95 7.60
C ASN A 428 25.31 18.45 7.77
N GLU A 429 24.30 19.33 7.77
CA GLU A 429 24.47 20.75 8.11
C GLU A 429 24.98 20.94 9.55
N GLN A 430 24.55 20.09 10.49
CA GLN A 430 25.02 20.13 11.88
C GLN A 430 26.49 19.69 12.04
N LYS A 431 27.03 18.86 11.13
CA LYS A 431 28.46 18.50 11.09
C LYS A 431 29.37 19.67 10.68
N LEU A 432 28.83 20.72 10.04
CA LEU A 432 29.58 21.92 9.64
C LEU A 432 29.67 23.01 10.74
N ILE A 433 28.94 22.84 11.84
CA ILE A 433 28.88 23.80 12.96
C ILE A 433 29.68 23.33 14.20
N LYS A 434 30.20 22.10 14.19
CA LYS A 434 31.25 21.63 15.13
C LYS A 434 32.62 21.66 14.46
#